data_AF-A0A847P938-F1
#
_entry.id   AF-A0A847P938-F1
#
_cell.length_a   1.000
_cell.length_b   1.000
_cell.length_c   1.000
_cell.angle_alpha   90.00
_cell.angle_beta   90.00
_cell.angle_gamma   90.00
#
_symmetry.space_group_name_H-M   'P 1'
#
loop_
_entity.id
_entity.type
_entity.pdbx_description
1 polymer ?
#
loop_
_entity_poly.entity_id
_entity_poly.type
_entity_poly.pdbx_seq_one_letter_code
_entity_poly.pdbx_strand_id
1 'polypeptide(L)'
;MNDTLKLLIVVIVLSIVIAIVKKVSSAKLEKQLIQLVVDQDFEGFEELVNSKKARKMIPPFNLDFIKLNVAMLKGNKKEIDRMFDHFDNVKPNKSQKEAVYGKGFYYYLSIEKYDKVEKYYNLLVKLENVKSMREFDRAYDTYVKNGHKFLAETLEELKTAPDFSKPVLEGMISRMYENKKDEKMTKKYADRAIRHMEEMKK
;
A
#
# COMPACT_ATOMS: atom_id res chain seq x y z
N MET A 1 11.27 2.84 52.17
CA MET A 1 10.60 3.09 50.87
C MET A 1 9.22 3.67 51.14
N ASN A 2 9.01 4.95 50.83
CA ASN A 2 7.74 5.67 51.09
C ASN A 2 6.58 5.00 50.31
N ASP A 3 5.37 4.97 50.88
CA ASP A 3 4.21 4.31 50.28
C ASP A 3 3.80 4.93 48.94
N THR A 4 4.07 6.22 48.73
CA THR A 4 3.94 6.88 47.42
C THR A 4 4.84 6.25 46.35
N LEU A 5 6.07 5.86 46.70
CA LEU A 5 7.00 5.22 45.78
C LEU A 5 6.56 3.78 45.45
N LYS A 6 6.00 3.04 46.43
CA LYS A 6 5.41 1.72 46.18
C LYS A 6 4.22 1.81 45.23
N LEU A 7 3.31 2.76 45.46
CA LEU A 7 2.14 2.98 44.60
C LEU A 7 2.57 3.34 43.17
N LEU A 8 3.56 4.20 43.02
CA LEU A 8 4.10 4.60 41.72
C LEU A 8 4.69 3.41 40.95
N ILE A 9 5.46 2.56 41.63
CA ILE A 9 6.01 1.33 41.04
C ILE A 9 4.88 0.39 40.58
N VAL A 10 3.83 0.20 41.39
CA VAL A 10 2.67 -0.64 41.04
C VAL A 10 1.96 -0.11 39.79
N VAL A 11 1.72 1.21 39.71
CA VAL A 11 1.08 1.85 38.54
C VAL A 11 1.92 1.69 37.28
N ILE A 12 3.24 1.86 37.37
CA ILE A 12 4.16 1.66 36.24
C ILE A 12 4.13 0.21 35.74
N VAL A 13 4.24 -0.75 36.66
CA VAL A 13 4.20 -2.18 36.33
C VAL A 13 2.88 -2.55 35.67
N LEU A 14 1.74 -2.10 36.23
CA LEU A 14 0.42 -2.32 35.64
C LEU A 14 0.30 -1.71 34.24
N SER A 15 0.83 -0.51 34.03
CA SER A 15 0.82 0.17 32.73
C SER A 15 1.60 -0.61 31.67
N ILE A 16 2.76 -1.15 32.04
CA ILE A 16 3.59 -2.01 31.17
C ILE A 16 2.85 -3.31 30.85
N VAL A 17 2.26 -3.97 31.85
CA VAL A 17 1.49 -5.22 31.64
C VAL A 17 0.32 -4.97 30.69
N ILE A 18 -0.45 -3.90 30.90
CA ILE A 18 -1.56 -3.52 30.02
C ILE A 18 -1.06 -3.27 28.59
N ALA A 19 0.08 -2.60 28.42
CA ALA A 19 0.67 -2.35 27.11
C ALA A 19 1.07 -3.65 26.40
N ILE A 20 1.69 -4.60 27.12
CA ILE A 20 2.07 -5.92 26.58
C ILE A 20 0.83 -6.71 26.19
N VAL A 21 -0.17 -6.80 27.07
CA VAL A 21 -1.43 -7.52 26.80
C VAL A 21 -2.15 -6.94 25.58
N LYS A 22 -2.21 -5.60 25.46
CA LYS A 22 -2.75 -4.94 24.27
C LYS A 22 -1.96 -5.37 23.03
N LYS A 23 -0.64 -5.21 23.01
CA LYS A 23 0.20 -5.55 21.85
C LYS A 23 0.00 -6.99 21.39
N VAL A 24 0.04 -7.96 22.30
CA VAL A 24 -0.13 -9.39 21.98
C VAL A 24 -1.55 -9.68 21.48
N SER A 25 -2.57 -9.09 22.13
CA SER A 25 -3.98 -9.28 21.74
C SER A 25 -4.28 -8.67 20.37
N SER A 26 -3.74 -7.49 20.08
CA SER A 26 -3.89 -6.82 18.78
C SER A 26 -3.25 -7.65 17.67
N ALA A 27 -2.02 -8.14 17.87
CA ALA A 27 -1.34 -9.00 16.90
C ALA A 27 -2.12 -10.30 16.63
N LYS A 28 -2.73 -10.89 17.67
CA LYS A 28 -3.58 -12.08 17.51
C LYS A 28 -4.83 -11.77 16.69
N LEU A 29 -5.49 -10.63 16.93
CA LEU A 29 -6.68 -10.21 16.19
C LEU A 29 -6.35 -9.88 14.73
N GLU A 30 -5.23 -9.20 14.47
CA GLU A 30 -4.75 -8.94 13.11
C GLU A 30 -4.49 -10.25 12.36
N LYS A 31 -3.85 -11.23 13.00
CA LYS A 31 -3.64 -12.56 12.42
C LYS A 31 -4.97 -13.27 12.11
N GLN A 32 -5.95 -13.18 13.00
CA GLN A 32 -7.28 -13.76 12.77
C GLN A 32 -8.00 -13.09 11.59
N LEU A 33 -7.94 -11.75 11.50
CA LEU A 33 -8.49 -11.02 10.36
C LEU A 33 -7.83 -11.44 9.05
N ILE A 34 -6.50 -11.59 9.03
CA ILE A 34 -5.77 -12.06 7.84
C ILE A 34 -6.18 -13.49 7.49
N GLN A 35 -6.32 -14.38 8.47
CA GLN A 35 -6.73 -15.77 8.24
C GLN A 35 -8.12 -15.85 7.60
N LEU A 36 -9.08 -15.06 8.09
CA LEU A 36 -10.43 -14.98 7.50
C LEU A 36 -10.38 -14.53 6.02
N VAL A 37 -9.49 -13.59 5.70
CA VAL A 37 -9.28 -13.14 4.31
C VAL A 37 -8.65 -14.24 3.45
N VAL A 38 -7.69 -14.99 3.99
CA VAL A 38 -7.05 -16.13 3.31
C VAL A 38 -8.06 -17.24 3.04
N ASP A 39 -8.93 -17.53 4.02
CA ASP A 39 -9.97 -18.55 3.94
C ASP A 39 -11.20 -18.08 3.12
N GLN A 40 -11.15 -16.85 2.59
CA GLN A 40 -12.25 -16.18 1.86
C GLN A 40 -13.54 -16.03 2.68
N ASP A 41 -13.46 -16.14 4.01
CA ASP A 41 -14.56 -15.91 4.94
C ASP A 41 -14.76 -14.40 5.17
N PHE A 42 -15.37 -13.75 4.17
CA PHE A 42 -15.64 -12.31 4.23
C PHE A 42 -16.74 -11.95 5.23
N GLU A 43 -17.65 -12.87 5.55
CA GLU A 43 -18.69 -12.65 6.56
C GLU A 43 -18.08 -12.63 7.96
N GLY A 44 -17.26 -13.63 8.29
CA GLY A 44 -16.51 -13.68 9.54
C GLY A 44 -15.52 -12.53 9.68
N PHE A 45 -14.89 -12.11 8.57
CA PHE A 45 -14.06 -10.90 8.56
C PHE A 45 -14.87 -9.66 8.97
N GLU A 46 -16.05 -9.43 8.35
CA GLU A 46 -16.89 -8.28 8.66
C GLU A 46 -17.41 -8.31 10.12
N GLU A 47 -17.76 -9.49 10.64
CA GLU A 47 -18.15 -9.63 12.04
C GLU A 47 -16.98 -9.27 12.98
N LEU A 48 -15.80 -9.84 12.74
CA LEU A 48 -14.65 -9.67 13.61
C LEU A 48 -14.12 -8.23 13.57
N VAL A 49 -13.97 -7.64 12.38
CA VAL A 49 -13.40 -6.28 12.21
C VAL A 49 -14.30 -5.21 12.82
N ASN A 50 -15.62 -5.45 12.86
CA ASN A 50 -16.61 -4.56 13.45
C ASN A 50 -16.94 -4.91 14.92
N SER A 51 -16.27 -5.91 15.51
CA SER A 51 -16.48 -6.29 16.91
C SER A 51 -15.97 -5.20 17.89
N LYS A 52 -16.61 -5.11 19.06
CA LYS A 52 -16.14 -4.22 20.15
C LYS A 52 -14.70 -4.55 20.57
N LYS A 53 -14.31 -5.83 20.48
CA LYS A 53 -12.97 -6.30 20.83
C LYS A 53 -11.93 -5.77 19.84
N ALA A 54 -12.18 -5.87 18.53
CA ALA A 54 -11.30 -5.33 17.51
C ALA A 54 -11.13 -3.82 17.68
N ARG A 55 -12.23 -3.05 17.81
CA ARG A 55 -12.19 -1.60 18.03
C ARG A 55 -11.45 -1.16 19.29
N LYS A 56 -11.43 -1.99 20.34
CA LYS A 56 -10.72 -1.68 21.61
C LYS A 56 -9.23 -1.98 21.53
N MET A 57 -8.84 -3.01 20.77
CA MET A 57 -7.47 -3.52 20.75
C MET A 57 -6.66 -2.99 19.55
N ILE A 58 -7.28 -2.82 18.39
CA ILE A 58 -6.59 -2.38 17.18
C ILE A 58 -6.81 -0.87 17.01
N PRO A 59 -5.76 -0.08 16.70
CA PRO A 59 -5.90 1.34 16.41
C PRO A 59 -6.93 1.60 15.29
N PRO A 60 -7.78 2.63 15.38
CA PRO A 60 -8.80 2.91 14.37
C PRO A 60 -8.27 2.99 12.94
N PHE A 61 -7.16 3.70 12.74
CA PHE A 61 -6.49 3.78 11.43
C PHE A 61 -6.12 2.40 10.88
N ASN A 62 -5.58 1.51 11.72
CA ASN A 62 -5.16 0.17 11.28
C ASN A 62 -6.38 -0.67 10.86
N LEU A 63 -7.51 -0.57 11.58
CA LEU A 63 -8.76 -1.24 11.18
C LEU A 63 -9.25 -0.74 9.83
N ASP A 64 -9.32 0.58 9.64
CA ASP A 64 -9.75 1.17 8.38
C ASP A 64 -8.79 0.79 7.24
N PHE A 65 -7.49 0.70 7.52
CA PHE A 65 -6.48 0.32 6.53
C PHE A 65 -6.60 -1.15 6.12
N ILE A 66 -6.90 -2.05 7.07
CA ILE A 66 -7.21 -3.45 6.79
C ILE A 66 -8.47 -3.55 5.93
N LYS A 67 -9.52 -2.79 6.25
CA LYS A 67 -10.77 -2.74 5.45
C LYS A 67 -10.51 -2.29 4.01
N LEU A 68 -9.71 -1.24 3.82
CA LEU A 68 -9.29 -0.80 2.49
C LEU A 68 -8.56 -1.92 1.73
N ASN A 69 -7.64 -2.63 2.39
CA ASN A 69 -6.91 -3.74 1.76
C ASN A 69 -7.85 -4.88 1.32
N VAL A 70 -8.83 -5.24 2.15
CA VAL A 70 -9.83 -6.25 1.81
C VAL A 70 -10.76 -5.78 0.69
N ALA A 71 -11.20 -4.51 0.73
CA ALA A 71 -12.00 -3.94 -0.35
C ALA A 71 -11.25 -3.97 -1.70
N MET A 72 -9.96 -3.65 -1.70
CA MET A 72 -9.09 -3.76 -2.87
C MET A 72 -8.92 -5.20 -3.34
N LEU A 73 -8.73 -6.15 -2.44
CA LEU A 73 -8.63 -7.58 -2.77
C LEU A 73 -9.92 -8.09 -3.44
N LYS A 74 -11.08 -7.67 -2.94
CA LYS A 74 -12.41 -8.02 -3.50
C LYS A 74 -12.72 -7.27 -4.80
N GLY A 75 -11.90 -6.30 -5.22
CA GLY A 75 -12.17 -5.45 -6.38
C GLY A 75 -13.44 -4.59 -6.23
N ASN A 76 -13.92 -4.34 -5.00
CA ASN A 76 -15.14 -3.58 -4.76
C ASN A 76 -14.89 -2.08 -4.93
N LYS A 77 -14.95 -1.60 -6.19
CA LYS A 77 -14.65 -0.21 -6.56
C LYS A 77 -15.40 0.83 -5.72
N LYS A 78 -16.69 0.61 -5.43
CA LYS A 78 -17.50 1.55 -4.64
C LYS A 78 -16.98 1.68 -3.21
N GLU A 79 -16.64 0.56 -2.58
CA GLU A 79 -16.11 0.57 -1.22
C GLU A 79 -14.68 1.12 -1.17
N ILE A 80 -13.86 0.84 -2.19
CA ILE A 80 -12.50 1.40 -2.29
C ILE A 80 -12.56 2.93 -2.39
N ASP A 81 -13.40 3.47 -3.28
CA ASP A 81 -13.60 4.92 -3.43
C ASP A 81 -14.07 5.54 -2.11
N ARG A 82 -15.08 4.95 -1.47
CA ARG A 82 -15.59 5.40 -0.16
C ARG A 82 -14.52 5.39 0.93
N MET A 83 -13.65 4.38 0.95
CA MET A 83 -12.57 4.28 1.92
C MET A 83 -11.49 5.33 1.67
N PHE A 84 -11.16 5.63 0.42
CA PHE A 84 -10.27 6.72 0.09
C PHE A 84 -10.83 8.08 0.49
N ASP A 85 -12.12 8.33 0.23
CA ASP A 85 -12.80 9.54 0.69
C ASP A 85 -12.82 9.66 2.22
N HIS A 86 -13.01 8.55 2.94
CA HIS A 86 -12.89 8.51 4.41
C HIS A 86 -11.48 8.91 4.86
N PHE A 87 -10.43 8.38 4.24
CA PHE A 87 -9.06 8.71 4.60
C PHE A 87 -8.66 10.16 4.30
N ASP A 88 -9.33 10.82 3.36
CA ASP A 88 -9.12 12.25 3.09
C ASP A 88 -9.68 13.14 4.22
N ASN A 89 -10.64 12.63 4.99
CA ASN A 89 -11.31 13.37 6.06
C ASN A 89 -10.73 13.08 7.46
N VAL A 90 -10.04 11.96 7.65
CA VAL A 90 -9.33 11.68 8.91
C VAL A 90 -7.99 12.44 8.97
N LYS A 91 -7.41 12.60 10.17
CA LYS A 91 -6.11 13.29 10.37
C LYS A 91 -4.97 12.28 10.66
N PRO A 92 -4.52 11.48 9.67
CA PRO A 92 -3.44 10.53 9.88
C PRO A 92 -2.11 11.24 10.12
N ASN A 93 -1.20 10.55 10.80
CA ASN A 93 0.19 11.00 10.87
C ASN A 93 0.87 10.89 9.50
N LYS A 94 2.07 11.44 9.36
CA LYS A 94 2.80 11.49 8.09
C LYS A 94 3.01 10.11 7.44
N SER A 95 3.42 9.11 8.21
CA SER A 95 3.66 7.75 7.70
C SER A 95 2.35 7.09 7.22
N GLN A 96 1.26 7.32 7.96
CA GLN A 96 -0.07 6.86 7.59
C GLN A 96 -0.58 7.53 6.31
N LYS A 97 -0.31 8.84 6.15
CA LYS A 97 -0.60 9.58 4.90
C LYS A 97 0.16 8.98 3.72
N GLU A 98 1.47 8.78 3.86
CA GLU A 98 2.29 8.17 2.81
C GLU A 98 1.76 6.80 2.38
N ALA A 99 1.39 5.95 3.35
CA ALA A 99 0.82 4.63 3.07
C ALA A 99 -0.52 4.71 2.31
N VAL A 100 -1.44 5.58 2.73
CA VAL A 100 -2.74 5.75 2.06
C VAL A 100 -2.56 6.37 0.68
N TYR A 101 -1.78 7.44 0.57
CA TYR A 101 -1.63 8.18 -0.68
C TYR A 101 -0.89 7.36 -1.74
N GLY A 102 0.14 6.60 -1.34
CA GLY A 102 0.82 5.68 -2.24
C GLY A 102 -0.11 4.57 -2.74
N LYS A 103 -0.97 4.05 -1.86
CA LYS A 103 -1.98 3.04 -2.23
C LYS A 103 -3.05 3.61 -3.15
N GLY A 104 -3.51 4.84 -2.91
CA GLY A 104 -4.41 5.57 -3.79
C GLY A 104 -3.79 5.80 -5.16
N PHE A 105 -2.55 6.30 -5.21
CA PHE A 105 -1.80 6.52 -6.45
C PHE A 105 -1.77 5.26 -7.32
N TYR A 106 -1.28 4.13 -6.79
CA TYR A 106 -1.15 2.91 -7.57
C TYR A 106 -2.50 2.24 -7.90
N TYR A 107 -3.50 2.34 -7.01
CA TYR A 107 -4.84 1.84 -7.31
C TYR A 107 -5.46 2.58 -8.49
N TYR A 108 -5.50 3.91 -8.45
CA TYR A 108 -6.11 4.68 -9.53
C TYR A 108 -5.31 4.62 -10.83
N LEU A 109 -3.99 4.41 -10.72
CA LEU A 109 -3.15 4.15 -11.88
C LEU A 109 -3.51 2.83 -12.57
N SER A 110 -3.75 1.76 -11.80
CA SER A 110 -4.09 0.45 -12.37
C SER A 110 -5.45 0.37 -13.04
N ILE A 111 -6.34 1.33 -12.75
CA ILE A 111 -7.65 1.48 -13.41
C ILE A 111 -7.73 2.72 -14.30
N GLU A 112 -6.58 3.32 -14.63
CA GLU A 112 -6.43 4.45 -15.56
C GLU A 112 -7.30 5.68 -15.21
N LYS A 113 -7.52 5.93 -13.92
CA LYS A 113 -8.22 7.13 -13.42
C LYS A 113 -7.23 8.26 -13.14
N TYR A 114 -6.69 8.84 -14.22
CA TYR A 114 -5.56 9.77 -14.14
C TYR A 114 -5.84 11.07 -13.36
N ASP A 115 -7.08 11.54 -13.33
CA ASP A 115 -7.51 12.66 -12.48
C ASP A 115 -7.27 12.37 -10.99
N LYS A 116 -7.60 11.14 -10.56
CA LYS A 116 -7.35 10.69 -9.19
C LYS A 116 -5.87 10.39 -8.96
N VAL A 117 -5.15 9.85 -9.96
CA VAL A 117 -3.68 9.66 -9.87
C VAL A 117 -2.99 11.00 -9.60
N GLU A 118 -3.34 12.05 -10.35
CA GLU A 118 -2.79 13.40 -10.15
C GLU A 118 -3.10 13.94 -8.76
N LYS A 119 -4.33 13.77 -8.26
CA LYS A 119 -4.67 14.13 -6.86
C LYS A 119 -3.72 13.47 -5.86
N TYR A 120 -3.54 12.14 -5.93
CA TYR A 120 -2.68 11.43 -4.97
C TYR A 120 -1.19 11.72 -5.15
N TYR A 121 -0.74 11.91 -6.39
CA TYR A 121 0.62 12.36 -6.67
C TYR A 121 0.91 13.73 -6.01
N ASN A 122 0.00 14.69 -6.18
CA ASN A 122 0.14 16.02 -5.57
C ASN A 122 0.09 15.97 -4.04
N LEU A 123 -0.68 15.04 -3.45
CA LEU A 123 -0.66 14.81 -2.01
C LEU A 123 0.69 14.24 -1.54
N LEU A 124 1.29 13.32 -2.29
CA LEU A 124 2.62 12.77 -2.00
C LEU A 124 3.72 13.82 -2.12
N VAL A 125 3.71 14.65 -3.17
CA VAL A 125 4.68 15.76 -3.35
C VAL A 125 4.67 16.73 -2.17
N LYS A 126 3.49 16.98 -1.59
CA LYS A 126 3.34 17.87 -0.42
C LYS A 126 3.84 17.26 0.89
N LEU A 127 4.09 15.95 0.94
CA LEU A 127 4.72 15.32 2.09
C LEU A 127 6.24 15.46 1.97
N GLU A 128 6.87 16.04 2.99
CA GLU A 128 8.33 16.12 3.04
C GLU A 128 8.95 14.70 3.13
N ASN A 129 10.14 14.47 2.57
CA ASN A 129 10.94 13.25 2.81
C ASN A 129 10.18 11.91 2.58
N VAL A 130 9.29 11.83 1.58
CA VAL A 130 8.69 10.56 1.15
C VAL A 130 9.78 9.65 0.62
N LYS A 131 9.96 8.47 1.24
CA LYS A 131 11.11 7.60 0.99
C LYS A 131 11.12 7.08 -0.45
N SER A 132 9.95 6.78 -0.99
CA SER A 132 9.75 6.22 -2.34
C SER A 132 9.34 7.27 -3.38
N MET A 133 9.60 8.56 -3.14
CA MET A 133 9.14 9.63 -4.05
C MET A 133 9.60 9.42 -5.50
N ARG A 134 10.83 8.92 -5.68
CA ARG A 134 11.40 8.62 -7.00
C ARG A 134 10.61 7.57 -7.79
N GLU A 135 10.02 6.59 -7.11
CA GLU A 135 9.16 5.57 -7.75
C GLU A 135 7.85 6.19 -8.24
N PHE A 136 7.24 7.06 -7.43
CA PHE A 136 6.03 7.78 -7.80
C PHE A 136 6.29 8.74 -8.97
N ASP A 137 7.42 9.46 -8.96
CA ASP A 137 7.82 10.32 -10.07
C ASP A 137 7.99 9.53 -11.37
N ARG A 138 8.64 8.36 -11.30
CA ARG A 138 8.83 7.49 -12.45
C ARG A 138 7.51 6.98 -13.04
N ALA A 139 6.61 6.52 -12.18
CA ALA A 139 5.29 6.06 -12.62
C ALA A 139 4.46 7.22 -13.18
N TYR A 140 4.48 8.39 -12.54
CA TYR A 140 3.74 9.57 -12.98
C TYR A 140 4.25 10.10 -14.33
N ASP A 141 5.56 10.20 -14.50
CA ASP A 141 6.19 10.57 -15.78
C ASP A 141 5.76 9.60 -16.88
N THR A 142 5.95 8.30 -16.67
CA THR A 142 5.69 7.26 -17.67
C THR A 142 4.23 7.16 -18.10
N TYR A 143 3.32 7.08 -17.14
CA TYR A 143 1.93 6.70 -17.41
C TYR A 143 0.99 7.90 -17.53
N VAL A 144 1.27 9.01 -16.83
CA VAL A 144 0.38 10.18 -16.83
C VAL A 144 0.88 11.26 -17.79
N LYS A 145 2.19 11.55 -17.77
CA LYS A 145 2.78 12.57 -18.65
C LYS A 145 3.17 12.05 -20.03
N ASN A 146 3.04 10.73 -20.27
CA ASN A 146 3.60 10.06 -21.45
C ASN A 146 5.09 10.38 -21.64
N GLY A 147 5.82 10.43 -20.54
CA GLY A 147 7.24 10.72 -20.46
C GLY A 147 8.11 9.46 -20.55
N HIS A 148 9.42 9.68 -20.63
CA HIS A 148 10.42 8.60 -20.69
C HIS A 148 11.71 9.02 -19.98
N LYS A 149 11.63 9.98 -19.04
CA LYS A 149 12.78 10.57 -18.34
C LYS A 149 13.59 9.52 -17.60
N PHE A 150 12.92 8.48 -17.09
CA PHE A 150 13.49 7.45 -16.24
C PHE A 150 13.93 6.20 -17.01
N LEU A 151 13.92 6.22 -18.34
CA LEU A 151 14.18 5.03 -19.17
C LEU A 151 15.58 4.44 -18.91
N ALA A 152 16.61 5.28 -18.93
CA ALA A 152 17.99 4.84 -18.73
C ALA A 152 18.21 4.21 -17.35
N GLU A 153 17.66 4.84 -16.30
CA GLU A 153 17.72 4.31 -14.93
C GLU A 153 16.98 2.98 -14.80
N THR A 154 15.79 2.87 -15.38
CA THR A 154 14.96 1.65 -15.30
C THR A 154 15.60 0.49 -16.07
N LEU A 155 16.28 0.78 -17.19
CA LEU A 155 17.09 -0.19 -17.92
C LEU A 155 18.28 -0.71 -17.11
N GLU A 156 18.92 0.17 -16.32
CA GLU A 156 20.02 -0.23 -15.44
C GLU A 156 19.51 -1.11 -14.29
N GLU A 157 18.42 -0.70 -13.64
CA GLU A 157 17.76 -1.49 -12.59
C GLU A 157 17.37 -2.89 -13.07
N LEU A 158 16.84 -3.00 -14.30
CA LEU A 158 16.44 -4.29 -14.89
C LEU A 158 17.60 -5.31 -14.98
N LYS A 159 18.86 -4.86 -15.11
CA LYS A 159 20.01 -5.77 -15.24
C LYS A 159 20.25 -6.61 -13.99
N THR A 160 19.95 -6.05 -12.82
CA THR A 160 20.19 -6.68 -11.52
C THR A 160 18.89 -6.97 -10.77
N ALA A 161 17.74 -6.65 -11.37
CA ALA A 161 16.43 -6.89 -10.79
C ALA A 161 16.19 -8.40 -10.55
N PRO A 162 15.61 -8.76 -9.39
CA PRO A 162 15.19 -10.12 -9.14
C PRO A 162 14.07 -10.53 -10.12
N ASP A 163 13.94 -11.82 -10.41
CA ASP A 163 13.04 -12.32 -11.46
C ASP A 163 11.60 -11.85 -11.29
N PHE A 164 11.09 -11.81 -10.05
CA PHE A 164 9.73 -11.35 -9.75
C PHE A 164 9.48 -9.87 -10.09
N SER A 165 10.52 -9.05 -10.20
CA SER A 165 10.43 -7.63 -10.54
C SER A 165 10.57 -7.36 -12.04
N LYS A 166 11.19 -8.28 -12.79
CA LYS A 166 11.47 -8.11 -14.22
C LYS A 166 10.23 -7.80 -15.06
N PRO A 167 9.09 -8.52 -14.93
CA PRO A 167 7.90 -8.23 -15.73
C PRO A 167 7.39 -6.79 -15.56
N VAL A 168 7.44 -6.26 -14.34
CA VAL A 168 6.96 -4.91 -14.02
C VAL A 168 7.89 -3.86 -14.63
N LEU A 169 9.20 -4.02 -14.47
CA LEU A 169 10.19 -3.10 -15.06
C LEU A 169 10.14 -3.13 -16.58
N GLU A 170 10.04 -4.31 -17.19
CA GLU A 170 9.96 -4.47 -18.64
C GLU A 170 8.67 -3.86 -19.22
N GLY A 171 7.53 -4.03 -18.54
CA GLY A 171 6.27 -3.39 -18.92
C GLY A 171 6.38 -1.86 -18.87
N MET A 172 7.01 -1.31 -17.82
CA MET A 172 7.24 0.13 -17.72
C MET A 172 8.22 0.65 -18.78
N ILE A 173 9.30 -0.08 -19.06
CA ILE A 173 10.26 0.24 -20.12
C ILE A 173 9.58 0.23 -21.49
N SER A 174 8.73 -0.77 -21.75
CA SER A 174 7.93 -0.83 -22.98
C SER A 174 7.08 0.43 -23.15
N ARG A 175 6.37 0.85 -22.09
CA ARG A 175 5.59 2.10 -22.11
C ARG A 175 6.45 3.34 -22.36
N MET A 176 7.64 3.42 -21.77
CA MET A 176 8.56 4.55 -22.03
C MET A 176 9.06 4.58 -23.48
N TYR A 177 9.31 3.42 -24.11
CA TYR A 177 9.65 3.35 -25.54
C TYR A 177 8.46 3.71 -26.44
N GLU A 178 7.24 3.34 -26.05
CA GLU A 178 6.00 3.73 -26.74
C GLU A 178 5.86 5.27 -26.72
N ASN A 179 6.10 5.89 -25.57
CA ASN A 179 6.13 7.33 -25.40
C ASN A 179 7.19 8.01 -26.29
N LYS A 180 8.32 7.32 -26.55
CA LYS A 180 9.39 7.76 -27.47
C LYS A 180 9.09 7.47 -28.95
N LYS A 181 7.99 6.78 -29.28
CA LYS A 181 7.65 6.31 -30.63
C LYS A 181 8.65 5.31 -31.21
N ASP A 182 9.29 4.51 -30.35
CA ASP A 182 10.18 3.41 -30.76
C ASP A 182 9.42 2.08 -30.70
N GLU A 183 8.72 1.74 -31.78
CA GLU A 183 7.88 0.53 -31.86
C GLU A 183 8.68 -0.77 -31.69
N LYS A 184 9.92 -0.80 -32.20
CA LYS A 184 10.80 -1.96 -32.12
C LYS A 184 11.12 -2.29 -30.67
N MET A 185 11.52 -1.29 -29.88
CA MET A 185 11.83 -1.49 -28.47
C MET A 185 10.57 -1.68 -27.62
N THR A 186 9.48 -0.98 -27.96
CA THR A 186 8.17 -1.19 -27.32
C THR A 186 7.78 -2.66 -27.36
N LYS A 187 7.77 -3.26 -28.56
CA LYS A 187 7.44 -4.67 -28.75
C LYS A 187 8.42 -5.60 -28.04
N LYS A 188 9.73 -5.34 -28.17
CA LYS A 188 10.78 -6.15 -27.50
C LYS A 188 10.54 -6.28 -26.00
N TYR A 189 10.26 -5.17 -25.30
CA TYR A 189 10.09 -5.20 -23.85
C TYR A 189 8.69 -5.67 -23.42
N ALA A 190 7.65 -5.44 -24.22
CA ALA A 190 6.33 -6.02 -24.00
C ALA A 190 6.38 -7.55 -24.06
N ASP A 191 7.02 -8.12 -25.10
CA ASP A 191 7.17 -9.57 -25.27
C ASP A 191 7.97 -10.18 -24.11
N ARG A 192 9.01 -9.49 -23.62
CA ARG A 192 9.78 -9.94 -22.44
C ARG A 192 8.93 -9.95 -21.17
N ALA A 193 8.16 -8.89 -20.93
CA ALA A 193 7.32 -8.78 -19.76
C ALA A 193 6.28 -9.91 -19.71
N ILE A 194 5.66 -10.22 -20.85
CA ILE A 194 4.71 -11.35 -20.97
C ILE A 194 5.40 -12.67 -20.67
N ARG A 195 6.56 -12.95 -21.29
CA ARG A 195 7.30 -14.20 -21.05
C ARG A 195 7.68 -14.39 -19.59
N HIS A 196 8.29 -13.40 -18.94
CA HIS A 196 8.66 -13.53 -17.52
C HIS A 196 7.42 -13.66 -16.63
N MET A 197 6.29 -13.04 -16.97
CA MET A 197 5.04 -13.21 -16.22
C MET A 197 4.47 -14.64 -16.36
N GLU A 198 4.61 -15.27 -17.52
CA GLU A 198 4.21 -16.66 -17.75
C GLU A 198 5.11 -17.65 -17.02
N GLU A 199 6.42 -17.39 -16.97
CA GLU A 199 7.39 -18.19 -16.23
C GLU A 199 7.10 -18.21 -14.72
N MET A 200 6.62 -17.10 -14.16
CA MET A 200 6.22 -17.02 -12.74
C MET A 200 4.97 -17.83 -12.37
N LYS A 201 4.18 -18.27 -13.35
CA LYS A 201 2.96 -19.08 -13.11
C LYS A 201 3.24 -20.58 -13.08
N LYS A 202 4.47 -21.01 -13.43
CA LYS A 202 4.91 -22.40 -13.46
C LYS A 202 5.58 -22.77 -12.15
#